data_AF-A0A3D2FSU0-F1
#
_entry.id   AF-A0A3D2FSU0-F1
#
_cell.length_a   1.000
_cell.length_b   1.000
_cell.length_c   1.000
_cell.angle_alpha   90.00
_cell.angle_beta   90.00
_cell.angle_gamma   90.00
#
_symmetry.space_group_name_H-M   'P 1'
#
loop_
_entity.id
_entity.type
_entity.pdbx_description
1 polymer ?
#
loop_
_entity_poly.entity_id
_entity_poly.type
_entity_poly.pdbx_seq_one_letter_code
_entity_poly.pdbx_strand_id
1 'polypeptide(L)' 'IGVSRLVGGIIEASHDDRGIIWPRAVAPFDVAVVNLKAGDETCDSCAEDLYAKLQAAGADPLYDDRDDRP' A
#
# COMPACT_ATOMS: atom_id res chain seq x y z
N ILE A 1 16.10 -1.04 -23.33
CA ILE A 1 14.75 -1.20 -22.73
C ILE A 1 14.24 0.19 -22.40
N GLY A 2 13.06 0.58 -22.90
CA GLY A 2 12.46 1.84 -22.46
C GLY A 2 11.88 1.65 -21.06
N VAL A 3 12.63 2.03 -20.03
CA VAL A 3 12.23 1.82 -18.62
C VAL A 3 10.96 2.61 -18.30
N SER A 4 10.85 3.85 -18.75
CA SER A 4 9.67 4.69 -18.52
C SER A 4 8.40 4.16 -19.19
N ARG A 5 8.50 3.58 -20.39
CA ARG A 5 7.34 2.97 -21.07
C ARG A 5 6.89 1.65 -20.43
N LEU A 6 7.76 1.01 -19.64
CA LEU A 6 7.45 -0.27 -19.00
C LEU A 6 6.33 -0.10 -17.97
N VAL A 7 6.35 0.99 -17.20
CA VAL A 7 5.35 1.30 -16.19
C VAL A 7 3.95 1.36 -16.81
N GLY A 8 3.81 2.10 -17.92
CA GLY A 8 2.54 2.18 -18.66
C GLY A 8 2.08 0.82 -19.20
N GLY A 9 2.99 0.05 -19.80
CA GLY A 9 2.67 -1.29 -20.31
C GLY A 9 2.28 -2.29 -19.22
N ILE A 10 2.86 -2.20 -18.02
CA ILE A 10 2.48 -3.04 -16.87
C ILE A 10 1.06 -2.70 -16.44
N ILE A 11 0.72 -1.41 -16.32
CA ILE A 11 -0.62 -0.96 -15.96
C ILE A 11 -1.64 -1.41 -17.01
N GLU A 12 -1.36 -1.20 -18.29
CA GLU A 12 -2.24 -1.62 -19.39
C GLU A 12 -2.51 -3.13 -19.36
N ALA A 13 -1.51 -3.94 -19.02
CA ALA A 13 -1.66 -5.40 -18.93
C ALA A 13 -2.23 -5.90 -17.59
N SER A 14 -2.17 -5.09 -16.52
CA SER A 14 -2.46 -5.51 -15.14
C SER A 14 -3.36 -4.49 -14.44
N HIS A 15 -4.63 -4.45 -14.83
CA HIS A 15 -5.66 -3.59 -14.23
C HIS A 15 -7.03 -4.28 -14.25
N ASP A 16 -7.94 -3.77 -13.43
CA ASP A 16 -9.36 -4.11 -13.45
C ASP A 16 -10.21 -2.82 -13.33
N ASP A 17 -11.53 -2.97 -13.16
CA ASP A 17 -12.46 -1.85 -13.01
C ASP A 17 -12.19 -0.98 -11.77
N ARG A 18 -11.37 -1.46 -10.82
CA ARG A 18 -11.02 -0.77 -9.57
C ARG A 18 -9.65 -0.09 -9.62
N GLY A 19 -8.87 -0.31 -10.68
CA GLY A 19 -7.60 0.38 -10.92
C GLY A 19 -6.44 -0.56 -11.23
N ILE A 20 -5.25 -0.16 -10.80
CA ILE A 20 -3.98 -0.84 -11.12
C ILE A 20 -3.80 -2.08 -10.24
N ILE A 21 -3.39 -3.19 -10.84
CA ILE A 21 -2.95 -4.41 -10.14
C ILE A 21 -1.44 -4.56 -10.35
N TRP A 22 -0.64 -4.02 -9.44
CA TRP A 22 0.82 -4.13 -9.55
C TRP A 22 1.29 -5.58 -9.39
N PRO A 23 2.15 -6.10 -10.29
CA PRO A 23 2.91 -7.30 -10.02
C PRO A 23 3.82 -7.09 -8.80
N ARG A 24 3.94 -8.09 -7.94
CA ARG A 24 4.69 -8.00 -6.67
C ARG A 24 6.09 -7.40 -6.80
N ALA A 25 6.81 -7.73 -7.86
CA ALA A 25 8.19 -7.29 -8.06
C ALA A 25 8.36 -5.78 -8.37
N VAL A 26 7.27 -5.09 -8.71
CA VAL A 26 7.29 -3.67 -9.13
C VAL A 26 6.24 -2.82 -8.39
N ALA A 27 5.53 -3.43 -7.43
CA ALA A 27 4.62 -2.69 -6.57
C ALA A 27 5.43 -1.65 -5.77
N PRO A 28 4.90 -0.43 -5.58
CA PRO A 28 5.60 0.61 -4.83
C PRO A 28 5.73 0.28 -3.33
N PHE A 29 4.80 -0.53 -2.82
CA PHE A 29 4.77 -1.03 -1.44
C PHE A 29 4.25 -2.47 -1.47
N ASP A 30 4.67 -3.30 -0.52
CA ASP A 30 4.24 -4.70 -0.42
C ASP A 30 2.81 -4.86 0.10
N VAL A 31 2.40 -3.94 0.98
CA VAL A 31 1.12 -3.98 1.69
C VAL A 31 0.74 -2.56 2.15
N ALA A 32 -0.55 -2.28 2.24
CA ALA A 32 -1.05 -1.04 2.83
C ALA A 32 -1.78 -1.33 4.14
N VAL A 33 -1.41 -0.62 5.20
CA VAL A 33 -2.15 -0.53 6.47
C VAL A 33 -3.03 0.70 6.38
N VAL A 34 -4.34 0.55 6.50
CA VAL A 34 -5.29 1.67 6.44
C VAL A 34 -5.99 1.79 7.78
N ASN A 35 -5.80 2.92 8.45
CA ASN A 35 -6.50 3.21 9.70
C ASN A 35 -7.91 3.74 9.40
N LEU A 36 -8.93 2.95 9.74
CA LEU A 36 -10.33 3.28 9.44
C LEU A 36 -10.93 4.34 10.38
N LYS A 37 -10.22 4.71 11.45
CA LYS A 37 -10.66 5.69 12.44
C LYS A 37 -9.45 6.39 13.06
N ALA A 38 -8.76 7.19 12.25
CA ALA A 38 -7.64 8.01 12.71
C ALA A 38 -8.02 8.89 13.91
N GLY A 39 -7.15 8.95 14.92
CA GLY A 39 -7.38 9.68 16.16
C GLY A 39 -8.17 8.90 17.23
N ASP A 40 -8.63 7.68 16.92
CA ASP A 40 -9.07 6.72 17.94
C ASP A 40 -7.86 5.95 18.46
N GLU A 41 -7.56 6.10 19.76
CA GLU A 41 -6.37 5.54 20.40
C GLU A 41 -6.20 4.03 20.18
N THR A 42 -7.29 3.27 20.11
CA THR A 42 -7.22 1.82 19.87
C THR A 42 -6.90 1.52 18.42
N CYS A 43 -7.50 2.24 17.47
CA CYS A 43 -7.21 2.08 16.05
C CYS A 43 -5.79 2.55 15.71
N ASP A 44 -5.36 3.69 16.25
CA ASP A 44 -4.03 4.26 16.03
C ASP A 44 -2.93 3.29 16.52
N SER A 45 -3.04 2.84 17.77
CA SER A 45 -2.06 1.90 18.35
C SER A 45 -2.02 0.55 17.60
N CYS A 46 -3.17 0.04 17.15
CA CYS A 46 -3.23 -1.21 16.39
C CYS A 46 -2.58 -1.07 15.01
N ALA A 47 -2.84 0.04 14.31
CA ALA A 47 -2.28 0.31 12.99
C ALA A 47 -0.76 0.52 13.06
N GLU A 48 -0.27 1.26 14.05
CA GLU A 48 1.16 1.47 14.31
C GLU A 48 1.89 0.16 14.65
N ASP A 49 1.31 -0.68 15.52
CA ASP A 49 1.87 -1.98 15.87
C ASP A 49 1.93 -2.93 14.66
N LEU A 50 0.89 -2.95 13.82
CA LEU A 50 0.87 -3.74 12.61
C LEU A 50 1.93 -3.25 11.60
N TYR A 51 2.04 -1.94 11.40
CA TYR A 51 3.06 -1.34 10.54
C TYR A 51 4.47 -1.75 10.97
N ALA A 52 4.79 -1.61 12.26
CA ALA A 52 6.09 -1.98 12.82
C ALA A 52 6.39 -3.48 12.67
N LYS A 53 5.39 -4.34 12.89
CA LYS A 53 5.53 -5.80 12.70
C LYS A 53 5.80 -6.19 11.25
N LEU A 54 5.14 -5.53 10.29
CA LEU A 54 5.35 -5.76 8.86
C LEU A 54 6.76 -5.34 8.43
N GLN A 55 7.25 -4.19 8.90
CA GLN A 55 8.63 -3.77 8.68
C GLN A 55 9.64 -4.74 9.30
N ALA A 56 9.40 -5.19 10.54
CA ALA A 56 10.26 -6.17 11.21
C ALA A 56 10.28 -7.53 10.48
N ALA A 57 9.20 -7.88 9.76
CA ALA A 57 9.13 -9.05 8.89
C ALA A 57 9.81 -8.85 7.52
N GLY A 58 10.35 -7.66 7.24
CA GLY A 58 11.08 -7.34 6.01
C GLY A 58 10.19 -6.89 4.84
N ALA A 59 8.93 -6.55 5.09
CA ALA A 59 8.07 -5.91 4.08
C ALA A 59 8.33 -4.39 4.02
N ASP A 60 7.93 -3.78 2.91
CA ASP A 60 7.85 -2.32 2.74
C ASP A 60 6.38 -1.86 2.79
N PRO A 61 5.78 -1.68 3.99
CA PRO A 61 4.39 -1.27 4.13
C PRO A 61 4.18 0.23 3.88
N LEU A 62 3.07 0.58 3.23
CA LEU A 62 2.48 1.92 3.28
C LEU A 62 1.54 2.02 4.50
N TYR A 63 1.63 3.11 5.24
CA TYR A 63 0.64 3.44 6.27
C TYR A 63 -0.21 4.62 5.80
N ASP A 64 -1.52 4.42 5.69
CA ASP A 64 -2.53 5.45 5.44
C ASP A 64 -3.20 5.84 6.78
N ASP A 65 -2.72 6.94 7.36
CA ASP A 65 -3.11 7.50 8.65
C ASP A 65 -3.94 8.79 8.53
N ARG A 66 -4.41 9.10 7.32
CA ARG A 66 -5.18 10.31 7.03
C ARG A 66 -6.52 10.30 7.76
N ASP A 67 -6.96 11.45 8.22
CA ASP A 67 -8.32 11.69 8.75
C ASP A 67 -9.35 11.87 7.60
N ASP A 68 -9.28 10.97 6.63
CA ASP A 68 -10.25 10.85 5.54
C ASP A 68 -11.15 9.64 5.82
N ARG A 69 -12.45 9.75 5.52
CA ARG A 69 -13.33 8.57 5.54
C ARG A 69 -13.09 7.79 4.24
N PRO A 70 -12.58 6.54 4.29
CA PRO A 70 -12.47 5.70 3.09
C PRO A 70 -13.84 5.29 2.53
#